data_AF-A0A1F3E1J7-F1
#
_entry.id   AF-A0A1F3E1J7-F1
#
_cell.length_a   1.000
_cell.length_b   1.000
_cell.length_c   1.000
_cell.angle_alpha   90.00
_cell.angle_beta   90.00
_cell.angle_gamma   90.00
#
_symmetry.space_group_name_H-M   'P 1'
#
loop_
_entity.id
_entity.type
_entity.pdbx_description
1 polymer ?
#
loop_
_entity_poly.entity_id
_entity_poly.type
_entity_poly.pdbx_seq_one_letter_code
_entity_poly.pdbx_strand_id
1 'polypeptide(L)'
;MNQPFFKKNISAIILLLVYITINAQPAKIYSTKKQHKEFYNHFIEKYNSSDVKIIWKSDVNENFEDYVKGNTEKEMIGTYSTVIHELLHGYNNIDFEGHNYFIGNDIRIFVPFTKVYNSKELNTMVRKGLQDSIVRYNLYISAKTEVSGYGKITDIDFSAKNEPMSVQNGIYGLIEEFGAYYFGCLAVYELFDYYNTTYKKDDSNAWHDYKDAVYGDAMAYYEFNLFIGWYIIYAKEKHSDIYKELCNNKLMRVVYTLIDDKFNKLVKQFDARVIEINKNLKPDMMETLDFSGSYEDVFRFIEMAGIESESIFETETKIVNGKKVETKKLLIDVEDFEELKKQYTVMVKEYKLLIAKEKFPFTQFDKHIDYLKSQTTSLIKNELKKLKIEGVTTLNYKEFIK
;
A
#
# COMPACT_ATOMS: atom_id res chain seq x y z
N MET A 1 -54.97 -2.95 5.10
CA MET A 1 -54.33 -2.31 3.92
C MET A 1 -53.97 -0.89 4.30
N ASN A 2 -52.67 -0.58 4.45
CA ASN A 2 -52.17 0.80 4.49
C ASN A 2 -50.71 0.75 4.03
N GLN A 3 -50.45 1.17 2.80
CA GLN A 3 -49.11 1.39 2.24
C GLN A 3 -48.82 2.89 2.02
N PRO A 4 -48.47 3.69 3.06
CA PRO A 4 -47.92 5.03 2.85
C PRO A 4 -46.39 5.10 3.09
N PHE A 5 -45.80 4.15 3.82
CA PHE A 5 -44.42 4.26 4.28
C PHE A 5 -43.37 4.03 3.16
N PHE A 6 -43.69 3.18 2.17
CA PHE A 6 -42.75 2.81 1.11
C PHE A 6 -42.51 3.90 0.06
N LYS A 7 -43.49 4.78 -0.21
CA LYS A 7 -43.36 5.82 -1.26
C LYS A 7 -42.51 7.02 -0.85
N LYS A 8 -42.46 7.34 0.45
CA LYS A 8 -41.75 8.53 0.95
C LYS A 8 -40.22 8.33 0.95
N ASN A 9 -39.76 7.10 1.22
CA ASN A 9 -38.33 6.78 1.26
C ASN A 9 -37.72 6.59 -0.14
N ILE A 10 -38.49 6.10 -1.12
CA ILE A 10 -38.02 5.99 -2.52
C ILE A 10 -37.70 7.38 -3.11
N SER A 11 -38.53 8.39 -2.80
CA SER A 11 -38.29 9.76 -3.30
C SER A 11 -37.02 10.39 -2.71
N ALA A 12 -36.73 10.13 -1.43
CA ALA A 12 -35.50 10.59 -0.77
C ALA A 12 -34.24 9.87 -1.31
N ILE A 13 -34.33 8.56 -1.56
CA ILE A 13 -33.24 7.77 -2.16
C ILE A 13 -32.97 8.22 -3.60
N ILE A 14 -34.02 8.46 -4.40
CA ILE A 14 -33.86 8.98 -5.77
C ILE A 14 -33.26 10.39 -5.76
N LEU A 15 -33.71 11.27 -4.86
CA LEU A 15 -33.11 12.61 -4.70
C LEU A 15 -31.65 12.55 -4.25
N LEU A 16 -31.28 11.61 -3.37
CA LEU A 16 -29.91 11.40 -2.94
C LEU A 16 -29.04 10.86 -4.09
N LEU A 17 -29.54 9.90 -4.87
CA LEU A 17 -28.85 9.35 -6.04
C LEU A 17 -28.69 10.39 -7.16
N VAL A 18 -29.70 11.22 -7.39
CA VAL A 18 -29.67 12.36 -8.32
C VAL A 18 -28.70 13.44 -7.83
N TYR A 19 -28.66 13.71 -6.54
CA TYR A 19 -27.69 14.66 -5.94
C TYR A 19 -26.25 14.14 -6.03
N ILE A 20 -26.02 12.85 -5.84
CA ILE A 20 -24.71 12.19 -5.99
C ILE A 20 -24.26 12.24 -7.47
N THR A 21 -25.17 12.00 -8.42
CA THR A 21 -24.84 12.03 -9.86
C THR A 21 -24.65 13.45 -10.41
N ILE A 22 -25.35 14.46 -9.90
CA ILE A 22 -25.20 15.85 -10.35
C ILE A 22 -23.90 16.50 -9.82
N ASN A 23 -23.39 16.08 -8.66
CA ASN A 23 -22.18 16.65 -8.05
C ASN A 23 -20.88 15.88 -8.35
N ALA A 24 -20.97 14.68 -8.95
CA ALA A 24 -19.78 14.00 -9.45
C ALA A 24 -19.31 14.68 -10.74
N GLN A 25 -18.35 15.59 -10.66
CA GLN A 25 -17.64 16.00 -11.86
C GLN A 25 -17.01 14.74 -12.48
N PRO A 26 -17.18 14.50 -13.80
CA PRO A 26 -16.54 13.37 -14.44
C PRO A 26 -15.03 13.49 -14.21
N ALA A 27 -14.42 12.42 -13.71
CA ALA A 27 -12.98 12.36 -13.55
C ALA A 27 -12.33 12.75 -14.87
N LYS A 28 -11.32 13.63 -14.81
CA LYS A 28 -10.59 14.04 -16.01
C LYS A 28 -9.93 12.79 -16.63
N ILE A 29 -10.24 12.56 -17.90
CA ILE A 29 -9.71 11.44 -18.67
C ILE A 29 -8.58 11.95 -19.57
N TYR A 30 -7.44 11.28 -19.51
CA TYR A 30 -6.28 11.46 -20.37
C TYR A 30 -6.30 10.27 -21.33
N SER A 31 -6.71 10.48 -22.59
CA SER A 31 -6.98 9.38 -23.54
C SER A 31 -5.94 9.28 -24.65
N THR A 32 -4.88 10.08 -24.58
CA THR A 32 -3.86 10.16 -25.61
C THR A 32 -2.48 10.27 -24.97
N LYS A 33 -1.49 9.69 -25.64
CA LYS A 33 -0.06 9.83 -25.28
C LYS A 33 0.35 11.28 -25.02
N LYS A 34 -0.16 12.24 -25.81
CA LYS A 34 0.10 13.67 -25.61
C LYS A 34 -0.45 14.15 -24.26
N GLN A 35 -1.68 13.79 -23.92
CA GLN A 35 -2.28 14.15 -22.63
C GLN A 35 -1.57 13.46 -21.45
N HIS A 36 -1.11 12.22 -21.62
CA HIS A 36 -0.25 11.55 -20.63
C HIS A 36 1.04 12.32 -20.42
N LYS A 37 1.75 12.67 -21.49
CA LYS A 37 3.00 13.45 -21.43
C LYS A 37 2.78 14.80 -20.76
N GLU A 38 1.70 15.51 -21.09
CA GLU A 38 1.33 16.77 -20.45
C GLU A 38 1.04 16.60 -18.96
N PHE A 39 0.38 15.50 -18.57
CA PHE A 39 0.16 15.14 -17.17
C PHE A 39 1.49 14.94 -16.42
N TYR A 40 2.36 14.06 -16.89
CA TYR A 40 3.66 13.81 -16.25
C TYR A 40 4.52 15.08 -16.22
N ASN A 41 4.61 15.83 -17.32
CA ASN A 41 5.32 17.10 -17.37
C ASN A 41 4.84 18.08 -16.28
N HIS A 42 3.53 18.17 -16.05
CA HIS A 42 2.99 19.05 -15.02
C HIS A 42 3.49 18.67 -13.63
N PHE A 43 3.44 17.37 -13.29
CA PHE A 43 3.87 16.89 -11.98
C PHE A 43 5.37 17.03 -11.79
N ILE A 44 6.13 16.56 -12.77
CA ILE A 44 7.60 16.58 -12.75
C ILE A 44 8.13 18.00 -12.63
N GLU A 45 7.60 18.94 -13.42
CA GLU A 45 8.11 20.31 -13.39
C GLU A 45 7.76 21.05 -12.09
N LYS A 46 6.60 20.75 -11.51
CA LYS A 46 6.07 21.47 -10.35
C LYS A 46 6.56 20.92 -9.01
N TYR A 47 6.65 19.60 -8.88
CA TYR A 47 6.84 18.94 -7.58
C TYR A 47 8.18 18.23 -7.43
N ASN A 48 8.77 17.75 -8.52
CA ASN A 48 9.95 16.90 -8.44
C ASN A 48 11.29 17.65 -8.52
N SER A 49 12.31 17.02 -7.94
CA SER A 49 13.69 17.50 -7.97
C SER A 49 14.32 17.45 -9.35
N SER A 50 15.50 18.07 -9.49
CA SER A 50 16.31 18.03 -10.70
C SER A 50 16.64 16.60 -11.15
N ASP A 51 16.81 15.67 -10.21
CA ASP A 51 17.21 14.29 -10.52
C ASP A 51 16.12 13.56 -11.30
N VAL A 52 14.86 13.65 -10.84
CA VAL A 52 13.70 13.09 -11.55
C VAL A 52 13.49 13.78 -12.90
N LYS A 53 13.70 15.10 -12.96
CA LYS A 53 13.62 15.87 -14.23
C LYS A 53 14.66 15.41 -15.25
N ILE A 54 15.87 15.07 -14.82
CA ILE A 54 16.93 14.56 -15.71
C ILE A 54 16.51 13.20 -16.29
N ILE A 55 16.03 12.28 -15.44
CA ILE A 55 15.56 10.95 -15.88
C ILE A 55 14.44 11.11 -16.91
N TRP A 56 13.43 11.93 -16.60
CA TRP A 56 12.32 12.21 -17.52
C TRP A 56 12.77 12.79 -18.87
N LYS A 57 13.71 13.74 -18.85
CA LYS A 57 14.24 14.37 -20.07
C LYS A 57 15.08 13.41 -20.92
N SER A 58 15.57 12.32 -20.33
CA SER A 58 16.29 11.30 -21.07
C SER A 58 15.39 10.49 -22.02
N ASP A 59 14.08 10.51 -21.81
CA ASP A 59 13.11 9.79 -22.64
C ASP A 59 12.78 10.52 -23.96
N VAL A 60 13.77 10.59 -24.84
CA VAL A 60 13.65 11.22 -26.17
C VAL A 60 12.69 10.47 -27.10
N ASN A 61 12.52 9.15 -26.91
CA ASN A 61 11.67 8.31 -27.77
C ASN A 61 10.25 8.16 -27.23
N GLU A 62 9.95 8.79 -26.08
CA GLU A 62 8.66 8.72 -25.41
C GLU A 62 8.25 7.27 -25.08
N ASN A 63 9.21 6.49 -24.57
CA ASN A 63 9.05 5.13 -24.07
C ASN A 63 8.22 5.08 -22.79
N PHE A 64 8.05 6.21 -22.09
CA PHE A 64 7.24 6.29 -20.87
C PHE A 64 5.84 5.66 -21.03
N GLU A 65 5.26 5.78 -22.23
CA GLU A 65 3.90 5.33 -22.55
C GLU A 65 3.73 3.82 -22.38
N ASP A 66 4.79 3.03 -22.55
CA ASP A 66 4.75 1.56 -22.39
C ASP A 66 4.50 1.15 -20.91
N TYR A 67 4.76 2.08 -19.99
CA TYR A 67 4.66 1.86 -18.54
C TYR A 67 3.43 2.53 -17.91
N VAL A 68 2.73 3.36 -18.68
CA VAL A 68 1.47 3.99 -18.24
C VAL A 68 0.37 2.94 -18.22
N LYS A 69 -0.36 2.85 -17.10
CA LYS A 69 -1.55 2.00 -16.99
C LYS A 69 -2.72 2.83 -16.51
N GLY A 70 -3.75 2.90 -17.34
CA GLY A 70 -4.98 3.66 -17.07
C GLY A 70 -4.97 5.04 -17.71
N ASN A 71 -6.09 5.76 -17.53
CA ASN A 71 -6.38 7.03 -18.21
C ASN A 71 -6.96 8.08 -17.25
N THR A 72 -7.08 7.77 -15.96
CA THR A 72 -7.54 8.70 -14.92
C THR A 72 -6.37 9.21 -14.11
N GLU A 73 -6.52 10.38 -13.49
CA GLU A 73 -5.48 10.96 -12.62
C GLU A 73 -4.96 9.97 -11.56
N LYS A 74 -5.86 9.24 -10.89
CA LYS A 74 -5.49 8.23 -9.89
C LYS A 74 -4.63 7.11 -10.50
N GLU A 75 -4.98 6.62 -11.68
CA GLU A 75 -4.22 5.57 -12.36
C GLU A 75 -2.85 6.06 -12.87
N MET A 76 -2.82 7.28 -13.42
CA MET A 76 -1.59 7.94 -13.88
C MET A 76 -0.60 8.18 -12.72
N ILE A 77 -1.10 8.64 -11.57
CA ILE A 77 -0.30 8.75 -10.34
C ILE A 77 0.13 7.37 -9.86
N GLY A 78 -0.76 6.37 -9.91
CA GLY A 78 -0.46 5.00 -9.50
C GLY A 78 0.66 4.33 -10.30
N THR A 79 0.95 4.80 -11.52
CA THR A 79 2.07 4.32 -12.35
C THR A 79 3.29 5.24 -12.37
N TYR A 80 3.24 6.35 -11.62
CA TYR A 80 4.26 7.40 -11.66
C TYR A 80 5.66 6.90 -11.26
N SER A 81 5.75 6.14 -10.17
CA SER A 81 7.01 5.52 -9.76
C SER A 81 7.55 4.58 -10.84
N THR A 82 6.70 3.70 -11.36
CA THR A 82 7.07 2.73 -12.40
C THR A 82 7.61 3.42 -13.65
N VAL A 83 6.98 4.50 -14.11
CA VAL A 83 7.49 5.26 -15.25
C VAL A 83 8.90 5.77 -14.98
N ILE A 84 9.15 6.43 -13.84
CA ILE A 84 10.49 6.95 -13.52
C ILE A 84 11.52 5.82 -13.34
N HIS A 85 11.13 4.73 -12.70
CA HIS A 85 11.94 3.52 -12.53
C HIS A 85 12.44 2.99 -13.87
N GLU A 86 11.52 2.79 -14.82
CA GLU A 86 11.84 2.17 -16.12
C GLU A 86 12.62 3.13 -17.04
N LEU A 87 12.31 4.43 -16.98
CA LEU A 87 13.10 5.44 -17.70
C LEU A 87 14.55 5.52 -17.19
N LEU A 88 14.79 5.25 -15.90
CA LEU A 88 16.16 5.20 -15.37
C LEU A 88 16.98 4.12 -16.07
N HIS A 89 16.42 2.93 -16.30
CA HIS A 89 17.12 1.87 -17.02
C HIS A 89 17.55 2.31 -18.42
N GLY A 90 16.69 3.05 -19.12
CA GLY A 90 17.03 3.69 -20.39
C GLY A 90 18.19 4.69 -20.26
N TYR A 91 18.27 5.42 -19.14
CA TYR A 91 19.29 6.44 -18.90
C TYR A 91 20.66 5.89 -18.45
N ASN A 92 20.65 4.79 -17.70
CA ASN A 92 21.85 4.15 -17.16
C ASN A 92 22.65 3.37 -18.21
N ASN A 93 22.10 3.14 -19.40
CA ASN A 93 22.74 2.60 -20.60
C ASN A 93 23.92 1.60 -20.36
N ILE A 94 23.66 0.32 -20.61
CA ILE A 94 24.69 -0.72 -20.59
C ILE A 94 25.52 -0.65 -21.87
N ASP A 95 26.83 -0.82 -21.72
CA ASP A 95 27.77 -1.10 -22.82
C ASP A 95 28.38 -2.49 -22.63
N PHE A 96 29.09 -3.00 -23.63
CA PHE A 96 29.79 -4.29 -23.57
C PHE A 96 30.83 -4.33 -22.44
N GLU A 97 31.46 -3.19 -22.13
CA GLU A 97 32.56 -3.09 -21.17
C GLU A 97 32.11 -2.75 -19.75
N GLY A 98 30.86 -2.32 -19.55
CA GLY A 98 30.39 -1.85 -18.26
C GLY A 98 29.00 -1.19 -18.28
N HIS A 99 28.69 -0.50 -17.19
CA HIS A 99 27.36 0.10 -16.96
C HIS A 99 27.51 1.51 -16.38
N ASN A 100 26.75 2.49 -16.88
CA ASN A 100 26.70 3.83 -16.32
C ASN A 100 25.59 3.97 -15.26
N TYR A 101 25.94 4.12 -14.00
CA TYR A 101 24.92 4.34 -12.97
C TYR A 101 24.70 5.82 -12.73
N PHE A 102 23.48 6.30 -12.93
CA PHE A 102 23.07 7.61 -12.47
C PHE A 102 22.93 7.63 -10.96
N ILE A 103 23.62 8.59 -10.32
CA ILE A 103 23.63 8.75 -8.87
C ILE A 103 23.04 10.09 -8.43
N GLY A 104 22.48 10.88 -9.35
CA GLY A 104 21.88 12.20 -9.09
C GLY A 104 22.80 13.37 -9.44
N ASN A 105 22.23 14.58 -9.47
CA ASN A 105 22.89 15.85 -9.83
C ASN A 105 23.63 15.80 -11.18
N ASP A 106 23.04 15.13 -12.17
CA ASP A 106 23.64 14.88 -13.50
C ASP A 106 24.94 14.06 -13.46
N ILE A 107 25.23 13.38 -12.35
CA ILE A 107 26.42 12.54 -12.21
C ILE A 107 26.06 11.10 -12.59
N ARG A 108 26.80 10.57 -13.58
CA ARG A 108 26.82 9.15 -13.93
C ARG A 108 28.21 8.57 -13.71
N ILE A 109 28.28 7.36 -13.15
CA ILE A 109 29.53 6.64 -12.91
C ILE A 109 29.56 5.40 -13.80
N PHE A 110 30.51 5.37 -14.73
CA PHE A 110 30.81 4.15 -15.48
C PHE A 110 31.50 3.14 -14.58
N VAL A 111 30.93 1.94 -14.48
CA VAL A 111 31.46 0.82 -13.72
C VAL A 111 31.84 -0.29 -14.70
N PRO A 112 33.13 -0.65 -14.82
CA PRO A 112 33.55 -1.72 -15.69
C PRO A 112 33.04 -3.07 -15.16
N PHE A 113 32.61 -3.94 -16.06
CA PHE A 113 32.17 -5.27 -15.68
C PHE A 113 33.33 -6.16 -15.23
N THR A 114 33.02 -6.99 -14.24
CA THR A 114 33.83 -8.13 -13.82
C THR A 114 33.01 -9.40 -14.04
N LYS A 115 33.61 -10.57 -13.79
CA LYS A 115 32.82 -11.81 -13.84
C LYS A 115 31.67 -11.75 -12.84
N VAL A 116 30.57 -12.37 -13.22
CA VAL A 116 29.35 -12.53 -12.42
C VAL A 116 28.87 -13.97 -12.54
N TYR A 117 27.98 -14.35 -11.63
CA TYR A 117 27.24 -15.60 -11.69
C TYR A 117 25.74 -15.27 -11.62
N ASN A 118 24.90 -16.22 -12.05
CA ASN A 118 23.46 -15.97 -12.15
C ASN A 118 22.83 -15.90 -10.75
N SER A 119 22.04 -14.87 -10.46
CA SER A 119 21.43 -14.71 -9.13
C SER A 119 20.51 -15.87 -8.72
N LYS A 120 20.02 -16.69 -9.67
CA LYS A 120 19.26 -17.92 -9.37
C LYS A 120 20.03 -18.91 -8.51
N GLU A 121 21.36 -18.87 -8.49
CA GLU A 121 22.16 -19.72 -7.61
C GLU A 121 21.84 -19.49 -6.12
N LEU A 122 21.36 -18.28 -5.76
CA LEU A 122 20.94 -17.95 -4.40
C LEU A 122 19.74 -18.80 -3.92
N ASN A 123 18.98 -19.41 -4.83
CA ASN A 123 17.91 -20.35 -4.48
C ASN A 123 18.41 -21.57 -3.71
N THR A 124 19.70 -21.89 -3.82
CA THR A 124 20.34 -22.98 -3.05
C THR A 124 20.69 -22.59 -1.62
N MET A 125 20.81 -21.29 -1.34
CA MET A 125 21.16 -20.75 -0.02
C MET A 125 19.94 -20.28 0.78
N VAL A 126 18.93 -19.72 0.11
CA VAL A 126 17.75 -19.14 0.76
C VAL A 126 16.66 -20.21 0.91
N ARG A 127 16.19 -20.48 2.12
CA ARG A 127 15.11 -21.46 2.36
C ARG A 127 13.81 -21.06 1.66
N LYS A 128 13.07 -22.02 1.11
CA LYS A 128 11.84 -21.77 0.31
C LYS A 128 10.82 -20.86 1.00
N GLY A 129 10.51 -21.09 2.28
CA GLY A 129 9.56 -20.25 3.02
C GLY A 129 10.01 -18.80 3.24
N LEU A 130 11.31 -18.50 3.10
CA LEU A 130 11.81 -17.13 3.10
C LEU A 130 11.70 -16.51 1.70
N GLN A 131 12.04 -17.27 0.65
CA GLN A 131 11.87 -16.86 -0.75
C GLN A 131 10.43 -16.39 -1.01
N ASP A 132 9.44 -17.18 -0.59
CA ASP A 132 8.01 -16.91 -0.84
C ASP A 132 7.47 -15.72 -0.02
N SER A 133 8.25 -15.23 0.96
CA SER A 133 7.82 -14.14 1.83
C SER A 133 8.40 -12.78 1.49
N ILE A 134 9.34 -12.73 0.55
CA ILE A 134 9.98 -11.51 0.10
C ILE A 134 9.35 -11.19 -1.26
N VAL A 135 8.65 -10.06 -1.34
CA VAL A 135 7.78 -9.71 -2.49
C VAL A 135 8.55 -9.76 -3.80
N ARG A 136 9.77 -9.22 -3.77
CA ARG A 136 10.63 -9.06 -4.95
C ARG A 136 11.51 -10.26 -5.27
N TYR A 137 11.57 -11.27 -4.41
CA TYR A 137 12.52 -12.38 -4.58
C TYR A 137 12.25 -13.19 -5.85
N ASN A 138 10.98 -13.48 -6.13
CA ASN A 138 10.61 -14.27 -7.30
C ASN A 138 11.06 -13.58 -8.58
N LEU A 139 10.79 -12.29 -8.74
CA LEU A 139 11.16 -11.52 -9.92
C LEU A 139 12.68 -11.40 -10.04
N TYR A 140 13.36 -10.88 -9.02
CA TYR A 140 14.74 -10.40 -9.17
C TYR A 140 15.82 -11.44 -8.85
N ILE A 141 15.48 -12.54 -8.17
CA ILE A 141 16.42 -13.63 -7.88
C ILE A 141 16.04 -14.89 -8.66
N SER A 142 14.77 -15.29 -8.61
CA SER A 142 14.33 -16.56 -9.22
C SER A 142 13.98 -16.45 -10.71
N ALA A 143 13.84 -15.25 -11.25
CA ALA A 143 13.25 -14.97 -12.57
C ALA A 143 11.89 -15.68 -12.74
N LYS A 144 11.03 -15.54 -11.74
CA LYS A 144 9.65 -16.05 -11.73
C LYS A 144 8.70 -14.87 -11.64
N THR A 145 7.71 -14.82 -12.52
CA THR A 145 6.62 -13.86 -12.43
C THR A 145 5.34 -14.59 -12.04
N GLU A 146 4.54 -13.99 -11.18
CA GLU A 146 3.13 -14.39 -11.12
C GLU A 146 2.45 -14.03 -12.43
N VAL A 147 1.74 -14.98 -13.04
CA VAL A 147 0.77 -14.66 -14.09
C VAL A 147 -0.36 -13.89 -13.42
N SER A 148 -0.36 -12.57 -13.63
CA SER A 148 -1.47 -11.62 -13.42
C SER A 148 -2.67 -12.18 -12.65
N GLY A 149 -2.68 -12.02 -11.32
CA GLY A 149 -3.92 -12.13 -10.52
C GLY A 149 -4.50 -13.53 -10.26
N TYR A 150 -3.83 -14.62 -10.65
CA TYR A 150 -4.33 -15.99 -10.43
C TYR A 150 -3.49 -16.83 -9.44
N GLY A 151 -2.51 -16.24 -8.75
CA GLY A 151 -1.66 -16.95 -7.77
C GLY A 151 -0.86 -18.11 -8.37
N LYS A 152 -0.73 -18.15 -9.71
CA LYS A 152 0.03 -19.17 -10.42
C LYS A 152 1.38 -18.57 -10.80
N ILE A 153 2.39 -18.92 -10.03
CA ILE A 153 3.79 -18.64 -10.35
C ILE A 153 4.15 -19.56 -11.52
N THR A 154 4.33 -18.98 -12.70
CA THR A 154 4.98 -19.68 -13.81
C THR A 154 6.42 -19.22 -13.86
N ASP A 155 7.33 -20.11 -14.22
CA ASP A 155 8.65 -19.67 -14.66
C ASP A 155 8.43 -18.67 -15.81
N ILE A 156 9.19 -17.57 -15.81
CA ILE A 156 9.18 -16.66 -16.96
C ILE A 156 9.72 -17.49 -18.13
N ASP A 157 8.85 -17.92 -19.03
CA ASP A 157 9.24 -18.70 -20.20
C ASP A 157 9.94 -17.78 -21.19
N PHE A 158 11.26 -17.65 -21.06
CA PHE A 158 12.10 -17.10 -22.10
C PHE A 158 13.51 -17.68 -22.04
N SER A 159 14.13 -17.83 -23.21
CA SER A 159 15.58 -17.97 -23.35
C SER A 159 16.33 -16.99 -22.43
N ALA A 160 17.60 -17.26 -22.12
CA ALA A 160 18.49 -16.40 -21.31
C ALA A 160 18.54 -14.90 -21.70
N LYS A 161 17.88 -14.48 -22.79
CA LYS A 161 17.73 -13.11 -23.26
C LYS A 161 16.64 -12.28 -22.57
N ASN A 162 15.63 -12.88 -21.90
CA ASN A 162 14.53 -12.09 -21.28
C ASN A 162 14.40 -12.29 -19.76
N GLU A 163 15.44 -12.77 -19.08
CA GLU A 163 15.50 -12.71 -17.62
C GLU A 163 15.73 -11.25 -17.16
N PRO A 164 15.27 -10.84 -15.96
CA PRO A 164 15.61 -9.53 -15.43
C PRO A 164 17.12 -9.32 -15.34
N MET A 165 17.57 -8.07 -15.47
CA MET A 165 18.99 -7.75 -15.43
C MET A 165 19.66 -8.18 -14.12
N SER A 166 18.93 -8.10 -13.00
CA SER A 166 19.37 -8.61 -11.70
C SER A 166 19.75 -10.09 -11.69
N VAL A 167 19.23 -10.86 -12.65
CA VAL A 167 19.48 -12.29 -12.79
C VAL A 167 20.62 -12.53 -13.78
N GLN A 168 20.57 -11.90 -14.96
CA GLN A 168 21.58 -12.09 -16.01
C GLN A 168 22.94 -11.47 -15.65
N ASN A 169 22.93 -10.24 -15.13
CA ASN A 169 24.13 -9.45 -14.84
C ASN A 169 24.54 -9.52 -13.38
N GLY A 170 23.93 -10.43 -12.60
CA GLY A 170 24.22 -10.66 -11.18
C GLY A 170 24.20 -9.36 -10.37
N ILE A 171 25.29 -9.10 -9.65
CA ILE A 171 25.43 -7.93 -8.77
C ILE A 171 25.22 -6.59 -9.49
N TYR A 172 25.62 -6.45 -10.75
CA TYR A 172 25.47 -5.21 -11.50
C TYR A 172 24.00 -4.93 -11.81
N GLY A 173 23.24 -5.97 -12.14
CA GLY A 173 21.81 -5.86 -12.30
C GLY A 173 21.08 -5.61 -10.98
N LEU A 174 21.52 -6.21 -9.87
CA LEU A 174 20.95 -5.96 -8.55
C LEU A 174 21.13 -4.49 -8.11
N ILE A 175 22.30 -3.91 -8.37
CA ILE A 175 22.56 -2.49 -8.07
C ILE A 175 21.75 -1.58 -8.99
N GLU A 176 21.54 -1.98 -10.25
CA GLU A 176 20.72 -1.23 -11.21
C GLU A 176 19.27 -1.11 -10.74
N GLU A 177 18.65 -2.25 -10.42
CA GLU A 177 17.29 -2.29 -9.86
C GLU A 177 17.18 -1.52 -8.55
N PHE A 178 18.19 -1.61 -7.68
CA PHE A 178 18.24 -0.86 -6.44
C PHE A 178 18.21 0.66 -6.67
N GLY A 179 18.96 1.14 -7.66
CA GLY A 179 18.93 2.54 -8.11
C GLY A 179 17.57 2.93 -8.72
N ALA A 180 16.98 2.07 -9.53
CA ALA A 180 15.69 2.30 -10.16
C ALA A 180 14.56 2.43 -9.13
N TYR A 181 14.53 1.55 -8.12
CA TYR A 181 13.60 1.70 -6.99
C TYR A 181 13.85 2.95 -6.17
N TYR A 182 15.10 3.37 -5.97
CA TYR A 182 15.39 4.62 -5.28
C TYR A 182 14.76 5.82 -6.02
N PHE A 183 14.97 5.95 -7.33
CA PHE A 183 14.45 7.09 -8.08
C PHE A 183 12.93 7.03 -8.31
N GLY A 184 12.35 5.85 -8.48
CA GLY A 184 10.89 5.67 -8.48
C GLY A 184 10.26 6.09 -7.15
N CYS A 185 10.84 5.64 -6.03
CA CYS A 185 10.41 6.04 -4.68
C CYS A 185 10.54 7.55 -4.47
N LEU A 186 11.67 8.15 -4.87
CA LEU A 186 11.92 9.59 -4.77
C LEU A 186 10.85 10.38 -5.52
N ALA A 187 10.51 9.94 -6.74
CA ALA A 187 9.54 10.61 -7.59
C ALA A 187 8.16 10.72 -6.92
N VAL A 188 7.68 9.65 -6.29
CA VAL A 188 6.39 9.66 -5.59
C VAL A 188 6.48 10.35 -4.23
N TYR A 189 7.58 10.17 -3.49
CA TYR A 189 7.81 10.86 -2.22
C TYR A 189 7.71 12.39 -2.37
N GLU A 190 8.26 12.93 -3.45
CA GLU A 190 8.23 14.36 -3.76
C GLU A 190 6.84 14.88 -4.17
N LEU A 191 5.86 13.99 -4.42
CA LEU A 191 4.47 14.39 -4.61
C LEU A 191 3.76 14.77 -3.31
N PHE A 192 4.42 14.74 -2.16
CA PHE A 192 3.81 15.12 -0.87
C PHE A 192 3.10 16.49 -0.94
N ASP A 193 3.73 17.51 -1.54
CA ASP A 193 3.14 18.84 -1.64
C ASP A 193 1.92 18.87 -2.57
N TYR A 194 1.89 18.01 -3.60
CA TYR A 194 0.69 17.79 -4.39
C TYR A 194 -0.44 17.27 -3.51
N TYR A 195 -0.19 16.21 -2.74
CA TYR A 195 -1.23 15.65 -1.87
C TYR A 195 -1.71 16.65 -0.81
N ASN A 196 -0.78 17.37 -0.18
CA ASN A 196 -1.08 18.36 0.86
C ASN A 196 -1.87 19.58 0.35
N THR A 197 -1.71 19.94 -0.94
CA THR A 197 -2.42 21.09 -1.53
C THR A 197 -3.72 20.71 -2.21
N THR A 198 -3.81 19.50 -2.75
CA THR A 198 -4.98 19.02 -3.50
C THR A 198 -6.03 18.39 -2.59
N TYR A 199 -5.61 17.61 -1.58
CA TYR A 199 -6.53 16.90 -0.68
C TYR A 199 -6.60 17.57 0.68
N LYS A 200 -7.73 17.40 1.36
CA LYS A 200 -7.87 17.88 2.74
C LYS A 200 -6.98 17.03 3.66
N LYS A 201 -6.53 17.62 4.76
CA LYS A 201 -5.69 16.92 5.76
C LYS A 201 -6.38 15.70 6.39
N ASP A 202 -7.71 15.63 6.33
CA ASP A 202 -8.54 14.54 6.84
C ASP A 202 -9.00 13.55 5.75
N ASP A 203 -8.53 13.69 4.50
CA ASP A 203 -8.81 12.76 3.41
C ASP A 203 -7.98 11.47 3.54
N SER A 204 -8.45 10.58 4.41
CA SER A 204 -7.75 9.32 4.75
C SER A 204 -7.39 8.49 3.52
N ASN A 205 -8.27 8.44 2.51
CA ASN A 205 -8.03 7.63 1.31
C ASN A 205 -6.88 8.18 0.48
N ALA A 206 -6.83 9.49 0.24
CA ALA A 206 -5.74 10.10 -0.52
C ALA A 206 -4.39 9.94 0.20
N TRP A 207 -4.38 10.10 1.52
CA TRP A 207 -3.17 9.90 2.32
C TRP A 207 -2.75 8.43 2.43
N HIS A 208 -3.69 7.48 2.41
CA HIS A 208 -3.37 6.05 2.27
C HIS A 208 -2.79 5.74 0.90
N ASP A 209 -3.40 6.22 -0.19
CA ASP A 209 -2.87 6.05 -1.55
C ASP A 209 -1.42 6.58 -1.66
N TYR A 210 -1.13 7.76 -1.08
CA TYR A 210 0.24 8.30 -1.03
C TYR A 210 1.19 7.40 -0.22
N LYS A 211 0.80 7.00 1.00
CA LYS A 211 1.61 6.15 1.87
C LYS A 211 1.93 4.82 1.19
N ASP A 212 0.94 4.17 0.61
CA ASP A 212 1.09 2.86 -0.04
C ASP A 212 2.01 2.94 -1.25
N ALA A 213 1.87 4.00 -2.07
CA ALA A 213 2.72 4.21 -3.23
C ALA A 213 4.21 4.38 -2.85
N VAL A 214 4.51 5.19 -1.82
CA VAL A 214 5.89 5.37 -1.36
C VAL A 214 6.41 4.13 -0.62
N TYR A 215 5.58 3.51 0.22
CA TYR A 215 5.96 2.33 1.03
C TYR A 215 6.30 1.13 0.16
N GLY A 216 5.53 0.92 -0.92
CA GLY A 216 5.78 -0.15 -1.89
C GLY A 216 7.24 -0.14 -2.37
N ASP A 217 7.75 1.02 -2.77
CA ASP A 217 9.13 1.17 -3.23
C ASP A 217 10.14 1.28 -2.08
N ALA A 218 9.79 1.93 -0.97
CA ALA A 218 10.65 2.01 0.20
C ALA A 218 11.03 0.61 0.74
N MET A 219 10.14 -0.38 0.62
CA MET A 219 10.46 -1.77 0.98
C MET A 219 11.56 -2.38 0.11
N ALA A 220 11.71 -1.93 -1.14
CA ALA A 220 12.78 -2.40 -2.01
C ALA A 220 14.16 -2.09 -1.42
N TYR A 221 14.30 -1.04 -0.60
CA TYR A 221 15.56 -0.72 0.07
C TYR A 221 16.10 -1.90 0.89
N TYR A 222 15.25 -2.52 1.70
CA TYR A 222 15.62 -3.63 2.54
C TYR A 222 15.82 -4.92 1.74
N GLU A 223 14.96 -5.16 0.75
CA GLU A 223 15.00 -6.37 -0.08
C GLU A 223 16.27 -6.42 -0.94
N PHE A 224 16.63 -5.33 -1.63
CA PHE A 224 17.82 -5.32 -2.48
C PHE A 224 19.12 -5.33 -1.70
N ASN A 225 19.18 -4.66 -0.54
CA ASN A 225 20.33 -4.78 0.36
C ASN A 225 20.54 -6.23 0.83
N LEU A 226 19.45 -6.95 1.12
CA LEU A 226 19.49 -8.37 1.45
C LEU A 226 19.98 -9.21 0.26
N PHE A 227 19.47 -8.96 -0.94
CA PHE A 227 19.86 -9.66 -2.17
C PHE A 227 21.34 -9.47 -2.51
N ILE A 228 21.81 -8.22 -2.46
CA ILE A 228 23.21 -7.84 -2.69
C ILE A 228 24.11 -8.49 -1.63
N GLY A 229 23.70 -8.46 -0.36
CA GLY A 229 24.42 -9.12 0.73
C GLY A 229 24.54 -10.63 0.52
N TRP A 230 23.44 -11.31 0.17
CA TRP A 230 23.44 -12.73 -0.17
C TRP A 230 24.30 -13.04 -1.38
N TYR A 231 24.27 -12.20 -2.41
CA TYR A 231 25.13 -12.34 -3.58
C TYR A 231 26.61 -12.30 -3.18
N ILE A 232 27.04 -11.33 -2.37
CA ILE A 232 28.42 -11.22 -1.93
C ILE A 232 28.84 -12.41 -1.04
N ILE A 233 27.97 -12.86 -0.13
CA ILE A 233 28.24 -14.01 0.74
C ILE A 233 28.37 -15.29 -0.08
N TYR A 234 27.45 -15.53 -1.02
CA TYR A 234 27.49 -16.71 -1.88
C TYR A 234 28.72 -16.70 -2.79
N ALA A 235 29.08 -15.54 -3.35
CA ALA A 235 30.33 -15.38 -4.08
C ALA A 235 31.53 -15.79 -3.24
N LYS A 236 31.60 -15.33 -1.98
CA LYS A 236 32.71 -15.66 -1.07
C LYS A 236 32.84 -17.17 -0.84
N GLU A 237 31.72 -17.88 -0.72
CA GLU A 237 31.68 -19.30 -0.40
C GLU A 237 31.86 -20.22 -1.62
N LYS A 238 31.35 -19.82 -2.79
CA LYS A 238 31.23 -20.69 -3.98
C LYS A 238 31.98 -20.19 -5.20
N HIS A 239 32.22 -18.87 -5.31
CA HIS A 239 32.85 -18.20 -6.45
C HIS A 239 33.97 -17.26 -6.00
N SER A 240 35.00 -17.81 -5.35
CA SER A 240 36.02 -17.01 -4.63
C SER A 240 36.83 -16.06 -5.53
N ASP A 241 36.92 -16.35 -6.83
CA ASP A 241 37.51 -15.47 -7.84
C ASP A 241 36.59 -14.27 -8.12
N ILE A 242 35.30 -14.51 -8.36
CA ILE A 242 34.28 -13.45 -8.51
C ILE A 242 34.28 -12.56 -7.27
N TYR A 243 34.24 -13.13 -6.06
CA TYR A 243 34.27 -12.35 -4.82
C TYR A 243 35.47 -11.40 -4.74
N LYS A 244 36.67 -11.85 -5.13
CA LYS A 244 37.88 -11.02 -5.15
C LYS A 244 37.77 -9.89 -6.19
N GLU A 245 37.25 -10.18 -7.39
CA GLU A 245 37.01 -9.17 -8.42
C GLU A 245 36.02 -8.10 -7.93
N LEU A 246 34.92 -8.51 -7.31
CA LEU A 246 33.93 -7.60 -6.70
C LEU A 246 34.54 -6.72 -5.60
N CYS A 247 35.34 -7.30 -4.70
CA CYS A 247 36.02 -6.53 -3.66
C CYS A 247 37.01 -5.50 -4.24
N ASN A 248 37.61 -5.80 -5.39
CA ASN A 248 38.57 -4.94 -6.07
C ASN A 248 37.90 -3.87 -6.96
N ASN A 249 36.64 -4.07 -7.36
CA ASN A 249 35.89 -3.09 -8.14
C ASN A 249 35.46 -1.90 -7.27
N LYS A 250 36.35 -0.90 -7.17
CA LYS A 250 36.12 0.32 -6.37
C LYS A 250 34.90 1.11 -6.86
N LEU A 251 34.70 1.22 -8.17
CA LEU A 251 33.63 2.03 -8.75
C LEU A 251 32.25 1.43 -8.45
N MET A 252 32.11 0.12 -8.57
CA MET A 252 30.88 -0.59 -8.17
C MET A 252 30.52 -0.33 -6.71
N ARG A 253 31.49 -0.41 -5.80
CA ARG A 253 31.27 -0.13 -4.37
C ARG A 253 30.87 1.31 -4.12
N VAL A 254 31.52 2.26 -4.80
CA VAL A 254 31.15 3.69 -4.72
C VAL A 254 29.71 3.91 -5.16
N VAL A 255 29.31 3.35 -6.31
CA VAL A 255 27.93 3.46 -6.80
C VAL A 255 26.94 2.89 -5.79
N TYR A 256 27.17 1.66 -5.32
CA TYR A 256 26.31 1.02 -4.33
C TYR A 256 26.18 1.87 -3.06
N THR A 257 27.30 2.33 -2.48
CA THR A 257 27.27 3.15 -1.27
C THR A 257 26.52 4.47 -1.46
N LEU A 258 26.70 5.14 -2.60
CA LEU A 258 26.02 6.41 -2.86
C LEU A 258 24.50 6.23 -3.04
N ILE A 259 24.06 5.16 -3.70
CA ILE A 259 22.64 4.82 -3.84
C ILE A 259 22.08 4.41 -2.47
N ASP A 260 22.78 3.55 -1.72
CA ASP A 260 22.37 3.09 -0.39
C ASP A 260 22.18 4.25 0.59
N ASP A 261 23.15 5.16 0.68
CA ASP A 261 23.08 6.34 1.57
C ASP A 261 21.87 7.22 1.23
N LYS A 262 21.63 7.43 -0.07
CA LYS A 262 20.50 8.23 -0.55
C LYS A 262 19.16 7.55 -0.26
N PHE A 263 19.06 6.24 -0.52
CA PHE A 263 17.82 5.50 -0.33
C PHE A 263 17.50 5.32 1.15
N ASN A 264 18.49 5.00 1.99
CA ASN A 264 18.35 4.98 3.45
C ASN A 264 17.86 6.32 4.01
N LYS A 265 18.41 7.43 3.51
CA LYS A 265 17.95 8.77 3.88
C LYS A 265 16.50 8.99 3.48
N LEU A 266 16.11 8.61 2.26
CA LEU A 266 14.74 8.73 1.76
C LEU A 266 13.76 7.91 2.60
N VAL A 267 14.09 6.65 2.93
CA VAL A 267 13.28 5.78 3.79
C VAL A 267 13.06 6.44 5.17
N LYS A 268 14.12 6.94 5.81
CA LYS A 268 14.01 7.65 7.10
C LYS A 268 13.16 8.92 7.01
N GLN A 269 13.28 9.64 5.89
CA GLN A 269 12.48 10.83 5.64
C GLN A 269 11.00 10.47 5.42
N PHE A 270 10.72 9.34 4.79
CA PHE A 270 9.38 8.80 4.63
C PHE A 270 8.79 8.34 5.97
N ASP A 271 9.52 7.61 6.80
CA ASP A 271 9.07 7.20 8.14
C ASP A 271 8.66 8.42 8.99
N ALA A 272 9.49 9.46 8.99
CA ALA A 272 9.18 10.72 9.67
C ALA A 272 7.93 11.40 9.08
N ARG A 273 7.73 11.31 7.76
CA ARG A 273 6.56 11.86 7.07
C ARG A 273 5.28 11.11 7.42
N VAL A 274 5.33 9.78 7.53
CA VAL A 274 4.18 8.96 7.94
C VAL A 274 3.72 9.36 9.34
N ILE A 275 4.65 9.61 10.28
CA ILE A 275 4.32 10.12 11.62
C ILE A 275 3.62 11.48 11.53
N GLU A 276 4.06 12.38 10.65
CA GLU A 276 3.44 13.68 10.43
C GLU A 276 2.03 13.56 9.83
N ILE A 277 1.86 12.72 8.81
CA ILE A 277 0.56 12.46 8.17
C ILE A 277 -0.41 11.91 9.21
N ASN A 278 -0.01 10.89 9.97
CA ASN A 278 -0.86 10.23 10.95
C ASN A 278 -1.25 11.13 12.14
N LYS A 279 -0.51 12.22 12.43
CA LYS A 279 -0.93 13.22 13.43
C LYS A 279 -2.15 14.02 12.98
N ASN A 280 -2.29 14.23 11.67
CA ASN A 280 -3.34 15.05 11.09
C ASN A 280 -4.53 14.21 10.61
N LEU A 281 -4.30 12.94 10.32
CA LEU A 281 -5.38 11.97 10.13
C LEU A 281 -6.07 11.74 11.47
N LYS A 282 -7.39 11.64 11.45
CA LYS A 282 -8.08 10.97 12.56
C LYS A 282 -7.49 9.56 12.62
N PRO A 283 -7.15 9.05 13.82
CA PRO A 283 -6.69 7.67 13.96
C PRO A 283 -7.61 6.79 13.14
N ASP A 284 -7.04 5.90 12.32
CA ASP A 284 -7.86 4.90 11.67
C ASP A 284 -8.64 4.20 12.79
N MET A 285 -9.97 4.19 12.69
CA MET A 285 -10.78 3.61 13.77
C MET A 285 -10.38 2.16 14.02
N MET A 286 -9.82 1.47 13.01
CA MET A 286 -9.22 0.14 13.14
C MET A 286 -7.88 0.10 13.90
N GLU A 287 -7.04 1.14 13.84
CA GLU A 287 -5.82 1.24 14.66
C GLU A 287 -6.13 1.53 16.14
N THR A 288 -7.31 2.11 16.42
CA THR A 288 -7.76 2.38 17.80
C THR A 288 -8.55 1.24 18.45
N LEU A 289 -8.92 0.22 17.68
CA LEU A 289 -9.47 -1.01 18.22
C LEU A 289 -8.28 -1.81 18.77
N ASP A 290 -8.13 -1.84 20.10
CA ASP A 290 -7.09 -2.68 20.72
C ASP A 290 -7.43 -4.18 20.62
N PHE A 291 -8.62 -4.48 20.08
CA PHE A 291 -9.14 -5.82 19.86
C PHE A 291 -9.16 -6.65 21.15
N SER A 292 -9.27 -5.99 22.31
CA SER A 292 -9.42 -6.62 23.63
C SER A 292 -10.82 -7.21 23.83
N GLY A 293 -11.77 -6.82 22.98
CA GLY A 293 -13.19 -7.16 23.14
C GLY A 293 -13.85 -6.30 24.21
N SER A 294 -13.32 -5.10 24.46
CA SER A 294 -13.93 -4.14 25.38
C SER A 294 -15.32 -3.73 24.88
N TYR A 295 -16.17 -3.27 25.79
CA TYR A 295 -17.48 -2.72 25.43
C TYR A 295 -17.33 -1.58 24.40
N GLU A 296 -16.27 -0.76 24.54
CA GLU A 296 -15.99 0.36 23.65
C GLU A 296 -15.62 -0.09 22.23
N ASP A 297 -14.92 -1.22 22.07
CA ASP A 297 -14.63 -1.81 20.76
C ASP A 297 -15.90 -2.31 20.06
N VAL A 298 -16.77 -2.98 20.82
CA VAL A 298 -18.06 -3.48 20.30
C VAL A 298 -18.95 -2.31 19.88
N PHE A 299 -18.96 -1.21 20.65
CA PHE A 299 -19.70 0.00 20.29
C PHE A 299 -19.18 0.64 19.00
N ARG A 300 -17.86 0.79 18.86
CA ARG A 300 -17.24 1.32 17.63
C ARG A 300 -17.51 0.42 16.43
N PHE A 301 -17.49 -0.90 16.62
CA PHE A 301 -17.80 -1.86 15.56
C PHE A 301 -19.25 -1.77 15.07
N ILE A 302 -20.22 -1.58 15.96
CA ILE A 302 -21.63 -1.38 15.62
C ILE A 302 -21.83 -0.08 14.82
N GLU A 303 -21.15 1.01 15.21
CA GLU A 303 -21.18 2.28 14.45
C GLU A 303 -20.57 2.10 13.05
N MET A 304 -19.47 1.34 12.91
CA MET A 304 -18.85 1.02 11.62
C MET A 304 -19.72 0.15 10.70
N ALA A 305 -20.58 -0.69 11.25
CA ALA A 305 -21.52 -1.50 10.49
C ALA A 305 -22.69 -0.68 9.90
N GLY A 306 -22.75 0.63 10.17
CA GLY A 306 -23.80 1.52 9.67
C GLY A 306 -25.17 1.18 10.24
N ILE A 307 -25.22 0.52 11.40
CA ILE A 307 -26.47 0.25 12.11
C ILE A 307 -26.89 1.56 12.77
N GLU A 308 -28.04 2.10 12.39
CA GLU A 308 -28.54 3.36 12.94
C GLU A 308 -28.60 3.27 14.47
N SER A 309 -27.84 4.14 15.14
CA SER A 309 -27.68 4.11 16.61
C SER A 309 -29.00 4.19 17.36
N GLU A 310 -30.03 4.78 16.75
CA GLU A 310 -31.38 4.92 17.32
C GLU A 310 -32.11 3.56 17.49
N SER A 311 -31.67 2.50 16.81
CA SER A 311 -32.25 1.15 16.93
C SER A 311 -31.64 0.31 18.06
N ILE A 312 -30.50 0.75 18.62
CA ILE A 312 -29.72 0.01 19.61
C ILE A 312 -29.50 0.83 20.89
N PHE A 313 -29.68 2.15 20.83
CA PHE A 313 -29.45 3.04 21.96
C PHE A 313 -30.62 4.00 22.18
N GLU A 314 -30.96 4.20 23.44
CA GLU A 314 -31.77 5.33 23.89
C GLU A 314 -30.81 6.42 24.40
N THR A 315 -30.82 7.60 23.77
CA THR A 315 -29.99 8.72 24.22
C THR A 315 -30.73 9.51 25.29
N GLU A 316 -30.24 9.47 26.52
CA GLU A 316 -30.76 10.28 27.61
C GLU A 316 -29.88 11.53 27.77
N THR A 317 -30.49 12.71 27.68
CA THR A 317 -29.80 13.97 27.96
C THR A 317 -30.05 14.37 29.41
N LYS A 318 -28.98 14.60 30.17
CA LYS A 318 -29.04 15.15 31.53
C LYS A 318 -28.22 16.43 31.63
N ILE A 319 -28.62 17.34 32.51
CA ILE A 319 -27.81 18.51 32.86
C ILE A 319 -27.10 18.19 34.18
N VAL A 320 -25.77 18.14 34.15
CA VAL A 320 -24.92 17.92 35.33
C VAL A 320 -24.02 19.14 35.48
N ASN A 321 -24.12 19.84 36.62
CA ASN A 321 -23.36 21.06 36.90
C ASN A 321 -23.45 22.13 35.79
N GLY A 322 -24.66 22.33 35.24
CA GLY A 322 -24.91 23.31 34.18
C GLY A 322 -24.40 22.92 32.78
N LYS A 323 -23.82 21.72 32.63
CA LYS A 323 -23.39 21.18 31.33
C LYS A 323 -24.35 20.10 30.87
N LYS A 324 -24.71 20.13 29.59
CA LYS A 324 -25.45 19.06 28.92
C LYS A 324 -24.52 17.84 28.82
N VAL A 325 -24.95 16.72 29.38
CA VAL A 325 -24.27 15.43 29.32
C VAL A 325 -25.24 14.47 28.65
N GLU A 326 -24.82 13.89 27.53
CA GLU A 326 -25.58 12.87 26.82
C GLU A 326 -25.07 11.50 27.23
N THR A 327 -25.97 10.66 27.75
CA THR A 327 -25.68 9.27 28.11
C THR A 327 -26.45 8.36 27.18
N LYS A 328 -25.74 7.50 26.44
CA LYS A 328 -26.35 6.48 25.57
C LYS A 328 -26.62 5.23 26.40
N LYS A 329 -27.88 4.80 26.48
CA LYS A 329 -28.31 3.57 27.14
C LYS A 329 -28.50 2.49 26.07
N LEU A 330 -27.86 1.34 26.26
CA LEU A 330 -28.00 0.18 25.37
C LEU A 330 -29.41 -0.44 25.51
N LEU A 331 -30.05 -0.71 24.38
CA LEU A 331 -31.40 -1.31 24.29
C LEU A 331 -31.38 -2.83 24.05
N ILE A 332 -30.18 -3.42 23.95
CA ILE A 332 -29.96 -4.86 23.81
C ILE A 332 -29.80 -5.45 25.22
N ASP A 333 -30.34 -6.65 25.47
CA ASP A 333 -30.14 -7.37 26.72
C ASP A 333 -28.64 -7.62 26.97
N VAL A 334 -28.23 -7.62 28.25
CA VAL A 334 -26.85 -7.89 28.66
C VAL A 334 -26.40 -9.27 28.18
N GLU A 335 -27.28 -10.27 28.22
CA GLU A 335 -26.96 -11.63 27.74
C GLU A 335 -26.72 -11.66 26.22
N ASP A 336 -27.56 -10.97 25.45
CA ASP A 336 -27.42 -10.84 23.99
C ASP A 336 -26.16 -10.06 23.61
N PHE A 337 -25.79 -9.05 24.41
CA PHE A 337 -24.58 -8.27 24.19
C PHE A 337 -23.31 -9.07 24.49
N GLU A 338 -23.28 -9.88 25.54
CA GLU A 338 -22.13 -10.75 25.83
C GLU A 338 -21.93 -11.82 24.75
N GLU A 339 -23.02 -12.35 24.18
CA GLU A 339 -22.93 -13.27 23.04
C GLU A 339 -22.41 -12.56 21.78
N LEU A 340 -22.84 -11.32 21.52
CA LEU A 340 -22.32 -10.51 20.42
C LEU A 340 -20.82 -10.20 20.58
N LYS A 341 -20.38 -9.89 21.80
CA LYS A 341 -18.97 -9.69 22.16
C LYS A 341 -18.13 -10.96 22.00
N LYS A 342 -18.68 -12.12 22.35
CA LYS A 342 -18.03 -13.43 22.13
C LYS A 342 -17.87 -13.72 20.64
N GLN A 343 -18.89 -13.44 19.83
CA GLN A 343 -18.83 -13.59 18.37
C GLN A 343 -17.82 -12.61 17.74
N TYR A 344 -17.80 -11.36 18.19
CA TYR A 344 -16.79 -10.37 17.81
C TYR A 344 -15.36 -10.85 18.16
N THR A 345 -15.17 -11.37 19.37
CA THR A 345 -13.87 -11.91 19.81
C THR A 345 -13.39 -13.07 18.94
N VAL A 346 -14.29 -13.97 18.54
CA VAL A 346 -13.98 -15.07 17.61
C VAL A 346 -13.59 -14.54 16.23
N MET A 347 -14.39 -13.63 15.67
CA MET A 347 -14.14 -12.99 14.38
C MET A 347 -12.79 -12.28 14.35
N VAL A 348 -12.48 -11.52 15.40
CA VAL A 348 -11.20 -10.82 15.58
C VAL A 348 -10.03 -11.80 15.70
N LYS A 349 -10.22 -12.91 16.41
CA LYS A 349 -9.19 -13.96 16.52
C LYS A 349 -8.94 -14.63 15.18
N GLU A 350 -9.98 -14.92 14.41
CA GLU A 350 -9.90 -15.45 13.06
C GLU A 350 -9.24 -14.45 12.10
N TYR A 351 -9.56 -13.17 12.21
CA TYR A 351 -8.94 -12.08 11.47
C TYR A 351 -7.44 -11.93 11.78
N LYS A 352 -7.05 -11.93 13.07
CA LYS A 352 -5.64 -11.94 13.49
C LYS A 352 -4.91 -13.19 12.98
N LEU A 353 -5.58 -14.35 12.96
CA LEU A 353 -5.05 -15.59 12.39
C LEU A 353 -4.91 -15.53 10.87
N LEU A 354 -5.84 -14.87 10.17
CA LEU A 354 -5.78 -14.64 8.73
C LEU A 354 -4.63 -13.70 8.39
N ILE A 355 -4.50 -12.54 9.05
CA ILE A 355 -3.34 -11.64 8.92
C ILE A 355 -2.02 -12.37 9.21
N ALA A 356 -1.99 -13.22 10.23
CA ALA A 356 -0.78 -13.96 10.60
C ALA A 356 -0.43 -15.10 9.63
N LYS A 357 -1.42 -15.69 8.94
CA LYS A 357 -1.25 -16.82 8.01
C LYS A 357 -1.03 -16.37 6.57
N GLU A 358 -1.63 -15.25 6.17
CA GLU A 358 -1.56 -14.67 4.85
C GLU A 358 -0.74 -13.39 4.93
N LYS A 359 0.54 -13.46 4.51
CA LYS A 359 1.44 -12.30 4.35
C LYS A 359 0.93 -11.43 3.19
N PHE A 360 -0.19 -10.74 3.38
CA PHE A 360 -0.85 -10.00 2.31
C PHE A 360 -0.50 -8.50 2.32
N PRO A 361 -0.27 -7.90 1.14
CA PRO A 361 -0.17 -6.46 0.97
C PRO A 361 -1.56 -5.82 1.17
N PHE A 362 -1.57 -4.61 1.73
CA PHE A 362 -2.76 -3.83 2.09
C PHE A 362 -3.76 -3.56 0.94
N THR A 363 -3.41 -3.86 -0.31
CA THR A 363 -4.21 -3.57 -1.51
C THR A 363 -5.45 -4.46 -1.73
N GLN A 364 -5.71 -5.47 -0.89
CA GLN A 364 -6.96 -6.26 -0.89
C GLN A 364 -7.86 -6.04 0.34
N PHE A 365 -7.48 -5.11 1.21
CA PHE A 365 -8.14 -4.84 2.48
C PHE A 365 -9.61 -4.43 2.30
N ASP A 366 -9.91 -3.56 1.33
CA ASP A 366 -11.28 -3.06 1.08
C ASP A 366 -12.26 -4.15 0.65
N LYS A 367 -11.82 -5.11 -0.17
CA LYS A 367 -12.68 -6.23 -0.63
C LYS A 367 -12.98 -7.21 0.52
N HIS A 368 -12.03 -7.39 1.43
CA HIS A 368 -12.24 -8.23 2.61
C HIS A 368 -13.11 -7.53 3.65
N ILE A 369 -12.97 -6.21 3.81
CA ILE A 369 -13.88 -5.39 4.64
C ILE A 369 -15.30 -5.42 4.10
N ASP A 370 -15.51 -5.32 2.79
CA ASP A 370 -16.85 -5.38 2.22
C ASP A 370 -17.46 -6.79 2.34
N TYR A 371 -16.64 -7.83 2.21
CA TYR A 371 -17.06 -9.21 2.47
C TYR A 371 -17.48 -9.41 3.93
N LEU A 372 -16.66 -8.98 4.89
CA LEU A 372 -16.94 -9.06 6.33
C LEU A 372 -18.16 -8.22 6.71
N LYS A 373 -18.27 -6.98 6.22
CA LYS A 373 -19.47 -6.14 6.38
C LYS A 373 -20.71 -6.87 5.87
N SER A 374 -20.65 -7.55 4.73
CA SER A 374 -21.80 -8.26 4.15
C SER A 374 -22.22 -9.49 4.98
N GLN A 375 -21.26 -10.30 5.44
CA GLN A 375 -21.53 -11.49 6.27
C GLN A 375 -22.06 -11.09 7.64
N THR A 376 -21.45 -10.09 8.27
CA THR A 376 -21.84 -9.59 9.59
C THR A 376 -23.17 -8.85 9.57
N THR A 377 -23.44 -8.03 8.55
CA THR A 377 -24.75 -7.37 8.38
C THR A 377 -25.87 -8.40 8.19
N SER A 378 -25.60 -9.49 7.47
CA SER A 378 -26.55 -10.59 7.28
C SER A 378 -26.80 -11.38 8.57
N LEU A 379 -25.74 -11.66 9.35
CA LEU A 379 -25.83 -12.34 10.65
C LEU A 379 -26.62 -11.52 11.68
N ILE A 380 -26.27 -10.25 11.85
CA ILE A 380 -26.93 -9.33 12.80
C ILE A 380 -28.40 -9.11 12.40
N LYS A 381 -28.70 -8.90 11.11
CA LYS A 381 -30.09 -8.77 10.64
C LYS A 381 -30.92 -10.04 10.87
N ASN A 382 -30.31 -11.22 10.77
CA ASN A 382 -31.00 -12.48 11.01
C ASN A 382 -31.28 -12.72 12.50
N GLU A 383 -30.36 -12.35 13.40
CA GLU A 383 -30.58 -12.45 14.86
C GLU A 383 -31.57 -11.40 15.37
N LEU A 384 -31.46 -10.13 14.93
CA LEU A 384 -32.46 -9.10 15.26
C LEU A 384 -33.88 -9.45 14.78
N LYS A 385 -34.00 -10.25 13.71
CA LYS A 385 -35.28 -10.75 13.20
C LYS A 385 -35.83 -11.95 13.97
N LYS A 386 -34.97 -12.72 14.65
CA LYS A 386 -35.35 -13.83 15.55
C LYS A 386 -35.80 -13.34 16.92
N LEU A 387 -35.19 -12.27 17.42
CA LEU A 387 -35.42 -11.67 18.73
C LEU A 387 -36.75 -10.89 18.85
N LYS A 388 -37.88 -11.35 18.28
CA LYS A 388 -39.19 -10.66 18.34
C LYS A 388 -39.41 -9.94 19.69
N ILE A 389 -39.17 -8.63 19.73
CA ILE A 389 -39.11 -7.89 20.99
C ILE A 389 -40.53 -7.67 21.49
N GLU A 390 -40.99 -8.54 22.39
CA GLU A 390 -42.06 -8.28 23.34
C GLU A 390 -41.52 -8.54 24.75
N GLY A 391 -41.48 -7.49 25.58
CA GLY A 391 -41.22 -7.59 27.03
C GLY A 391 -39.89 -6.98 27.48
N VAL A 392 -39.90 -5.69 27.80
CA VAL A 392 -38.77 -4.98 28.42
C VAL A 392 -38.81 -5.20 29.93
N THR A 393 -37.73 -5.72 30.51
CA THR A 393 -37.43 -5.58 31.95
C THR A 393 -36.13 -4.80 32.13
N THR A 394 -36.23 -3.70 32.87
CA THR A 394 -35.17 -2.71 33.09
C THR A 394 -34.09 -3.22 34.06
N LEU A 395 -32.81 -3.06 33.70
CA LEU A 395 -31.70 -3.07 34.66
C LEU A 395 -31.11 -1.66 34.81
N ASN A 396 -30.99 -1.18 36.06
CA ASN A 396 -30.41 0.12 36.39
C ASN A 396 -28.90 -0.05 36.67
N TYR A 397 -28.07 0.44 35.75
CA TYR A 397 -26.62 0.29 35.75
C TYR A 397 -25.89 0.91 36.96
N LYS A 398 -26.55 1.73 37.77
CA LYS A 398 -25.93 2.38 38.95
C LYS A 398 -25.80 1.48 40.18
N GLU A 399 -26.47 0.33 40.25
CA GLU A 399 -26.34 -0.59 41.39
C GLU A 399 -25.31 -1.72 41.16
N PHE A 400 -24.79 -1.90 39.95
CA PHE A 400 -23.84 -2.98 39.64
C PHE A 400 -22.37 -2.61 39.91
N ILE A 401 -22.06 -1.33 40.10
CA ILE A 401 -20.68 -0.83 40.37
C ILE A 401 -20.52 -0.42 41.85
N LYS A 402 -21.05 -1.23 42.76
CA LYS A 402 -20.69 -1.29 44.18
C LYS A 402 -20.45 -2.75 44.53
#